data_AF-A0A0G4HNC7-F1
#
_entry.id   AF-A0A0G4HNC7-F1
#
_cell.length_a   1.000
_cell.length_b   1.000
_cell.length_c   1.000
_cell.angle_alpha   90.00
_cell.angle_beta   90.00
_cell.angle_gamma   90.00
#
_symmetry.space_group_name_H-M   'P 1'
#
loop_
_entity.id
_entity.type
_entity.pdbx_description
1 polymer ?
#
loop_
_entity_poly.entity_id
_entity_poly.type
_entity_poly.pdbx_seq_one_letter_code
_entity_poly.pdbx_strand_id
1 'polypeptide(L)'
;MRSFSTLARGSAASLKRLPFLSTGARAFSCSPQLLQQIETLAQAKAAQTKELKSKYGSYVLGEVTVEQCIGGMRGIKGMICETSDLDVEEGIRFRGYTIKELQAKLPTAPGGTEPLPEGLIWLLMTGNLPSEAETKIITEELRKRQEVPAHVMKVLESLPPDTHPMTQLVTAVTALQTESVFAKAYAEGVKKSEYWKLCLEDAFGVVSLSVSLSLYSLAESEKDDLVESSPID
;
A
#
# COMPACT_ATOMS: atom_id res chain seq x y z
N MET A 1 -3.44 -41.50 56.59
CA MET A 1 -4.25 -42.67 57.01
C MET A 1 -5.73 -42.32 56.86
N ARG A 2 -6.50 -43.22 56.21
CA ARG A 2 -7.98 -43.23 55.99
C ARG A 2 -8.48 -42.17 54.98
N SER A 3 -8.85 -42.46 53.72
CA SER A 3 -9.70 -43.48 53.08
C SER A 3 -11.19 -43.43 53.47
N PHE A 4 -12.04 -43.72 52.47
CA PHE A 4 -13.52 -43.66 52.33
C PHE A 4 -14.04 -42.38 51.65
N SER A 5 -14.86 -42.41 50.59
CA SER A 5 -15.51 -43.52 49.88
C SER A 5 -16.08 -43.04 48.52
N THR A 6 -16.11 -44.00 47.60
CA THR A 6 -16.70 -44.04 46.27
C THR A 6 -18.17 -43.60 46.20
N LEU A 7 -18.55 -42.84 45.16
CA LEU A 7 -19.87 -42.95 44.53
C LEU A 7 -19.77 -42.61 43.04
N ALA A 8 -20.40 -43.45 42.24
CA ALA A 8 -20.13 -43.66 40.83
C ALA A 8 -21.18 -43.03 39.92
N ARG A 9 -20.77 -42.89 38.64
CA ARG A 9 -21.57 -42.86 37.40
C ARG A 9 -22.41 -41.63 37.07
N GLY A 10 -21.91 -40.90 36.08
CA GLY A 10 -22.71 -40.20 35.07
C GLY A 10 -21.94 -40.20 33.76
N SER A 11 -22.30 -41.10 32.85
CA SER A 11 -21.78 -41.17 31.48
C SER A 11 -22.28 -39.96 30.70
N ALA A 12 -21.41 -39.01 30.40
CA ALA A 12 -21.66 -37.97 29.40
C ALA A 12 -20.77 -38.26 28.19
N ALA A 13 -21.43 -38.50 27.07
CA ALA A 13 -20.86 -38.91 25.80
C ALA A 13 -19.69 -38.02 25.39
N SER A 14 -18.57 -38.68 25.04
CA SER A 14 -17.41 -38.05 24.39
C SER A 14 -17.85 -37.47 23.05
N LEU A 15 -18.17 -36.17 23.05
CA LEU A 15 -18.30 -35.34 21.86
C LEU A 15 -16.91 -35.29 21.23
N LYS A 16 -16.68 -36.21 20.27
CA LYS A 16 -15.52 -36.20 19.39
C LYS A 16 -15.46 -34.82 18.74
N ARG A 17 -14.50 -33.99 19.18
CA ARG A 17 -14.11 -32.77 18.47
C ARG A 17 -13.79 -33.16 17.04
N LEU A 18 -14.65 -32.77 16.11
CA LEU A 18 -14.35 -32.79 14.70
C LEU A 18 -13.08 -31.95 14.48
N PRO A 19 -12.13 -32.42 13.66
CA PRO A 19 -10.98 -31.60 13.34
C PRO A 19 -11.49 -30.37 12.59
N PHE A 20 -11.29 -29.21 13.20
CA PHE A 20 -11.40 -27.92 12.52
C PHE A 20 -10.43 -27.98 11.34
N LEU A 21 -10.96 -28.20 10.13
CA LEU A 21 -10.22 -28.06 8.90
C LEU A 21 -9.69 -26.63 8.88
N SER A 22 -8.38 -26.48 9.12
CA SER A 22 -7.68 -25.23 8.87
C SER A 22 -7.56 -25.06 7.35
N THR A 23 -8.64 -24.62 6.72
CA THR A 23 -8.60 -24.05 5.38
C THR A 23 -8.02 -22.64 5.52
N GLY A 24 -6.71 -22.59 5.75
CA GLY A 24 -5.94 -21.36 5.91
C GLY A 24 -4.95 -21.16 4.77
N ALA A 25 -5.29 -21.56 3.55
CA ALA A 25 -4.65 -20.98 2.39
C ALA A 25 -5.18 -19.55 2.29
N ARG A 26 -4.48 -18.60 2.94
CA ARG A 26 -4.75 -17.17 2.74
C ARG A 26 -4.49 -16.90 1.26
N ALA A 27 -5.55 -16.86 0.48
CA ALA A 27 -5.46 -16.45 -0.91
C ALA A 27 -5.12 -14.96 -0.88
N PHE A 28 -3.87 -14.64 -1.15
CA PHE A 28 -3.49 -13.27 -1.51
C PHE A 28 -4.35 -12.87 -2.71
N SER A 29 -4.96 -11.69 -2.64
CA SER A 29 -5.83 -11.20 -3.71
C SER A 29 -5.00 -10.73 -4.92
N CYS A 30 -3.75 -10.36 -4.70
CA CYS A 30 -2.81 -9.91 -5.71
C CYS A 30 -2.48 -11.02 -6.71
N SER A 31 -2.32 -10.63 -7.98
CA SER A 31 -2.03 -11.55 -9.06
C SER A 31 -0.76 -12.38 -8.79
N PRO A 32 -0.78 -13.70 -9.05
CA PRO A 32 0.35 -14.57 -8.74
C PRO A 32 1.59 -14.22 -9.57
N GLN A 33 1.39 -13.71 -10.79
CA GLN A 33 2.47 -13.28 -11.68
C GLN A 33 3.26 -12.10 -11.09
N LEU A 34 2.56 -11.07 -10.59
CA LEU A 34 3.21 -9.92 -9.96
C LEU A 34 3.96 -10.32 -8.69
N LEU A 35 3.33 -11.13 -7.84
CA LEU A 35 3.94 -11.59 -6.59
C LEU A 35 5.23 -12.37 -6.83
N GLN A 36 5.24 -13.28 -7.82
CA GLN A 36 6.44 -14.06 -8.17
C GLN A 36 7.59 -13.19 -8.69
N GLN A 37 7.27 -12.20 -9.54
CA GLN A 37 8.29 -11.27 -10.02
C GLN A 37 8.88 -10.44 -8.87
N ILE A 38 8.04 -9.86 -8.02
CA ILE A 38 8.49 -9.07 -6.87
C ILE A 38 9.30 -9.94 -5.90
N GLU A 39 8.89 -11.18 -5.65
CA GLU A 39 9.60 -12.09 -4.74
C GLU A 39 11.00 -12.41 -5.24
N THR A 40 11.15 -12.66 -6.55
CA THR A 40 12.46 -12.90 -7.18
C THR A 40 13.38 -11.69 -7.05
N LEU A 41 12.85 -10.50 -7.35
CA LEU A 41 13.59 -9.23 -7.27
C LEU A 41 13.93 -8.85 -5.82
N ALA A 42 13.01 -9.09 -4.89
CA ALA A 42 13.20 -8.82 -3.47
C ALA A 42 14.34 -9.67 -2.89
N GLN A 43 14.44 -10.95 -3.28
CA GLN A 43 15.54 -11.82 -2.84
C GLN A 43 16.89 -11.33 -3.38
N ALA A 44 16.96 -10.94 -4.65
CA ALA A 44 18.17 -10.35 -5.25
C ALA A 44 18.58 -9.06 -4.53
N LYS A 45 17.62 -8.16 -4.27
CA LYS A 45 17.85 -6.89 -3.55
C LYS A 45 18.23 -7.10 -2.09
N ALA A 46 17.66 -8.09 -1.42
CA ALA A 46 18.04 -8.44 -0.05
C ALA A 46 19.49 -8.93 0.02
N ALA A 47 19.93 -9.72 -0.96
CA ALA A 47 21.33 -10.14 -1.07
C ALA A 47 22.27 -8.94 -1.31
N GLN A 48 21.92 -8.05 -2.26
CA GLN A 48 22.67 -6.82 -2.54
C GLN A 48 22.78 -5.92 -1.30
N THR A 49 21.68 -5.73 -0.56
CA THR A 49 21.66 -4.90 0.65
C THR A 49 22.53 -5.49 1.75
N LYS A 50 22.50 -6.83 1.91
CA LYS A 50 23.34 -7.55 2.85
C LYS A 50 24.82 -7.40 2.51
N GLU A 51 25.16 -7.50 1.22
CA GLU A 51 26.51 -7.31 0.72
C GLU A 51 27.01 -5.86 0.89
N LEU A 52 26.17 -4.88 0.58
CA LEU A 52 26.49 -3.47 0.76
C LEU A 52 26.78 -3.16 2.23
N LYS A 53 25.95 -3.69 3.14
CA LYS A 53 26.17 -3.54 4.58
C LYS A 53 27.43 -4.25 5.07
N SER A 54 27.76 -5.43 4.54
CA SER A 54 28.95 -6.17 4.97
C SER A 54 30.25 -5.56 4.45
N LYS A 55 30.25 -5.02 3.23
CA LYS A 55 31.43 -4.41 2.60
C LYS A 55 31.64 -2.95 3.01
N TYR A 56 30.57 -2.17 3.11
CA TYR A 56 30.62 -0.71 3.26
C TYR A 56 29.90 -0.19 4.50
N GLY A 57 29.54 -1.05 5.45
CA GLY A 57 28.77 -0.64 6.64
C GLY A 57 29.45 0.41 7.53
N SER A 58 30.78 0.55 7.46
CA SER A 58 31.54 1.56 8.20
C SER A 58 31.99 2.74 7.33
N TYR A 59 31.53 2.80 6.08
CA TYR A 59 31.88 3.88 5.17
C TYR A 59 31.15 5.17 5.55
N VAL A 60 31.90 6.27 5.66
CA VAL A 60 31.36 7.58 6.01
C VAL A 60 30.73 8.22 4.77
N LEU A 61 29.41 8.44 4.80
CA LEU A 61 28.66 9.05 3.69
C LEU A 61 28.73 10.59 3.67
N GLY A 62 29.11 11.19 4.80
CA GLY A 62 29.23 12.64 4.98
C GLY A 62 29.41 12.98 6.46
N GLU A 63 29.92 14.19 6.73
CA GLU A 63 29.97 14.75 8.08
C GLU A 63 28.65 15.43 8.42
N VAL A 64 28.29 15.43 9.71
CA VAL A 64 27.06 16.05 10.22
C VAL A 64 27.42 17.23 11.10
N THR A 65 26.95 18.44 10.75
CA THR A 65 27.19 19.66 11.51
C THR A 65 26.00 20.04 12.41
N VAL A 66 26.23 20.92 13.38
CA VAL A 66 25.18 21.45 14.27
C VAL A 66 24.11 22.21 13.49
N GLU A 67 24.50 22.95 12.45
CA GLU A 67 23.57 23.70 11.59
C GLU A 67 22.60 22.75 10.87
N GLN A 68 23.09 21.62 10.36
CA GLN A 68 22.23 20.64 9.70
C GLN A 68 21.27 19.94 10.69
N CYS A 69 21.68 19.79 11.95
CA CYS A 69 20.81 19.26 13.00
C CYS A 69 19.65 20.22 13.31
N ILE A 70 19.93 21.52 13.45
CA ILE A 70 18.90 22.54 13.71
C ILE A 70 18.03 22.77 12.46
N GLY A 71 18.63 22.73 11.27
CA GLY A 71 17.98 22.95 9.97
C GLY A 71 17.19 21.77 9.41
N GLY A 72 16.94 20.73 10.19
CA GLY A 72 16.11 19.59 9.77
C GLY A 72 16.78 18.66 8.74
N MET A 73 18.03 18.27 8.98
CA MET A 73 18.80 17.31 8.16
C MET A 73 19.10 17.78 6.72
N ARG A 74 19.07 19.10 6.46
CA ARG A 74 19.40 19.65 5.14
C ARG A 74 20.80 19.23 4.68
N GLY A 75 20.87 18.57 3.52
CA GLY A 75 22.13 18.10 2.93
C GLY A 75 22.69 16.82 3.55
N ILE A 76 22.00 16.19 4.50
CA ILE A 76 22.39 14.90 5.08
C ILE A 76 21.77 13.76 4.27
N LYS A 77 22.59 12.81 3.83
CA LYS A 77 22.13 11.54 3.24
C LYS A 77 21.59 10.62 4.35
N GLY A 78 20.29 10.70 4.63
CA GLY A 78 19.66 10.03 5.78
C GLY A 78 18.89 8.74 5.49
N MET A 79 18.46 8.50 4.25
CA MET A 79 17.65 7.33 3.90
C MET A 79 17.94 6.81 2.50
N ILE A 80 17.61 5.53 2.27
CA ILE A 80 17.67 4.89 0.96
C ILE A 80 16.29 4.97 0.33
N CYS A 81 16.19 5.56 -0.87
CA CYS A 81 14.99 5.58 -1.69
C CYS A 81 15.34 4.97 -3.06
N GLU A 82 14.77 3.80 -3.36
CA GLU A 82 15.13 3.02 -4.57
C GLU A 82 14.25 3.33 -5.78
N THR A 83 13.10 3.98 -5.57
CA THR A 83 12.07 4.19 -6.60
C THR A 83 12.44 5.28 -7.59
N SER A 84 13.04 6.36 -7.09
CA SER A 84 13.38 7.53 -7.88
C SER A 84 14.64 8.20 -7.37
N ASP A 85 15.38 8.81 -8.28
CA ASP A 85 16.53 9.65 -7.99
C ASP A 85 16.38 11.01 -8.69
N LEU A 86 17.00 12.06 -8.14
CA LEU A 86 16.95 13.40 -8.70
C LEU A 86 18.28 13.75 -9.35
N ASP A 87 18.27 13.83 -10.68
CA ASP A 87 19.38 14.32 -11.47
C ASP A 87 19.34 15.86 -11.55
N VAL A 88 20.52 16.49 -11.53
CA VAL A 88 20.64 17.96 -11.58
C VAL A 88 20.33 18.51 -12.97
N GLU A 89 20.62 17.76 -14.04
CA GLU A 89 20.42 18.22 -15.43
C GLU A 89 19.08 17.73 -15.99
N GLU A 90 18.78 16.44 -15.82
CA GLU A 90 17.62 15.79 -16.44
C GLU A 90 16.38 15.75 -15.53
N GLY A 91 16.51 16.18 -14.27
CA GLY A 91 15.43 16.14 -13.29
C GLY A 91 15.17 14.75 -12.72
N ILE A 92 13.93 14.46 -12.35
CA ILE A 92 13.58 13.20 -11.67
C ILE A 92 13.67 12.01 -12.63
N ARG A 93 14.35 10.94 -12.17
CA ARG A 93 14.44 9.65 -12.84
C ARG A 93 13.66 8.60 -12.06
N PHE A 94 12.75 7.89 -12.70
CA PHE A 94 12.07 6.75 -12.09
C PHE A 94 12.78 5.47 -12.51
N ARG A 95 13.39 4.75 -11.55
CA ARG A 95 14.18 3.54 -11.82
C ARG A 95 15.24 3.71 -12.94
N GLY A 96 15.80 4.91 -13.06
CA GLY A 96 16.82 5.27 -14.06
C GLY A 96 16.29 5.91 -15.36
N TYR A 97 14.98 5.87 -15.60
CA TYR A 97 14.36 6.46 -16.79
C TYR A 97 13.92 7.90 -16.55
N THR A 98 14.13 8.78 -17.54
CA THR A 98 13.62 10.15 -17.49
C THR A 98 12.13 10.20 -17.83
N ILE A 99 11.44 11.29 -17.46
CA ILE A 99 10.00 11.46 -17.78
C ILE A 99 9.74 11.34 -19.30
N LYS A 100 10.59 11.95 -20.12
CA LYS A 100 10.45 11.91 -21.59
C LYS A 100 10.60 10.49 -22.14
N GLU A 101 11.52 9.71 -21.58
CA GLU A 101 11.67 8.30 -21.97
C GLU A 101 10.46 7.46 -21.57
N LEU A 102 9.86 7.76 -20.41
CA LEU A 102 8.68 7.04 -19.93
C LEU A 102 7.44 7.37 -20.74
N GLN A 103 7.25 8.63 -21.15
CA GLN A 103 6.16 9.00 -22.06
C GLN A 103 6.25 8.25 -23.40
N ALA A 104 7.46 7.96 -23.88
CA ALA A 104 7.65 7.23 -25.14
C ALA A 104 7.56 5.70 -24.99
N LYS A 105 7.90 5.14 -23.81
CA LYS A 105 8.03 3.69 -23.60
C LYS A 105 6.87 3.06 -22.83
N LEU A 106 6.16 3.81 -21.99
CA LEU A 106 5.07 3.28 -21.19
C LEU A 106 3.83 3.04 -22.06
N PRO A 107 3.05 1.97 -21.78
CA PRO A 107 1.78 1.73 -22.45
C PRO A 107 0.80 2.90 -22.24
N THR A 108 0.08 3.26 -23.31
CA THR A 108 -0.97 4.28 -23.29
C THR A 108 -2.35 3.65 -23.35
N ALA A 109 -3.38 4.42 -22.97
CA ALA A 109 -4.77 3.99 -23.14
C ALA A 109 -5.14 3.88 -24.64
N PRO A 110 -6.13 3.05 -25.02
CA PRO A 110 -6.63 3.01 -26.39
C PRO A 110 -7.13 4.39 -26.84
N GLY A 111 -6.45 5.00 -27.82
CA GLY A 111 -6.76 6.36 -28.29
C GLY A 111 -6.20 7.49 -27.41
N GLY A 112 -5.43 7.18 -26.37
CA GLY A 112 -4.75 8.15 -25.51
C GLY A 112 -3.31 8.39 -25.94
N THR A 113 -2.83 9.61 -25.70
CA THR A 113 -1.44 10.04 -25.93
C THR A 113 -0.58 9.97 -24.68
N GLU A 114 -1.20 9.93 -23.50
CA GLU A 114 -0.51 9.94 -22.21
C GLU A 114 -0.29 8.53 -21.67
N PRO A 115 0.84 8.29 -20.95
CA PRO A 115 1.16 7.01 -20.37
C PRO A 115 0.21 6.65 -19.21
N LEU A 116 -0.11 5.37 -19.08
CA LEU A 116 -0.98 4.87 -18.01
C LEU A 116 -0.25 4.90 -16.65
N PRO A 117 -0.87 5.47 -15.58
CA PRO A 117 -0.32 5.44 -14.23
C PRO A 117 -0.04 4.03 -13.71
N GLU A 118 -0.84 3.04 -14.13
CA GLU A 118 -0.66 1.64 -13.78
C GLU A 118 0.67 1.07 -14.29
N GLY A 119 1.11 1.52 -15.47
CA GLY A 119 2.42 1.15 -16.03
C GLY A 119 3.56 1.77 -15.21
N LEU A 120 3.38 2.98 -14.71
CA LEU A 120 4.34 3.60 -13.79
C LEU A 120 4.40 2.85 -12.45
N ILE A 121 3.26 2.47 -11.87
CA ILE A 121 3.21 1.67 -10.64
C ILE A 121 3.99 0.37 -10.82
N TRP A 122 3.79 -0.32 -11.94
CA TRP A 122 4.55 -1.52 -12.28
C TRP A 122 6.06 -1.27 -12.33
N LEU A 123 6.49 -0.23 -13.03
CA LEU A 123 7.90 0.15 -13.12
C LEU A 123 8.48 0.43 -11.73
N LEU A 124 7.78 1.15 -10.87
CA LEU A 124 8.28 1.49 -9.54
C LEU A 124 8.44 0.25 -8.65
N MET A 125 7.54 -0.74 -8.77
CA MET A 125 7.62 -1.99 -8.00
C MET A 125 8.69 -2.95 -8.54
N THR A 126 8.75 -3.15 -9.86
CA THR A 126 9.59 -4.19 -10.47
C THR A 126 10.93 -3.68 -10.99
N GLY A 127 11.05 -2.38 -11.28
CA GLY A 127 12.20 -1.80 -11.97
C GLY A 127 12.26 -2.10 -13.48
N ASN A 128 11.28 -2.82 -14.03
CA ASN A 128 11.21 -3.18 -15.44
C ASN A 128 10.08 -2.44 -16.15
N LEU A 129 10.25 -2.16 -17.45
CA LEU A 129 9.18 -1.59 -18.26
C LEU A 129 8.06 -2.63 -18.48
N PRO A 130 6.80 -2.30 -18.18
CA PRO A 130 5.68 -3.22 -18.35
C PRO A 130 5.31 -3.41 -19.81
N SER A 131 4.83 -4.60 -20.12
CA SER A 131 3.99 -4.86 -21.31
C SER A 131 2.55 -4.38 -21.10
N GLU A 132 1.78 -4.28 -22.18
CA GLU A 132 0.34 -3.96 -22.11
C GLU A 132 -0.44 -4.98 -21.26
N ALA A 133 -0.06 -6.26 -21.32
CA ALA A 133 -0.70 -7.31 -20.54
C ALA A 133 -0.41 -7.13 -19.04
N GLU A 134 0.83 -6.81 -18.67
CA GLU A 134 1.21 -6.56 -17.28
C GLU A 134 0.55 -5.30 -16.71
N THR A 135 0.38 -4.27 -17.55
CA THR A 135 -0.36 -3.06 -17.16
C THR A 135 -1.83 -3.37 -16.88
N LYS A 136 -2.47 -4.20 -17.72
CA LYS A 136 -3.87 -4.63 -17.51
C LYS A 136 -4.06 -5.40 -16.21
N ILE A 137 -3.07 -6.19 -15.79
CA ILE A 137 -3.11 -6.88 -14.49
C ILE A 137 -3.27 -5.86 -13.36
N ILE A 138 -2.47 -4.78 -13.36
CA ILE A 138 -2.58 -3.73 -12.34
C ILE A 138 -3.93 -3.02 -12.42
N THR A 139 -4.41 -2.69 -13.61
CA THR A 139 -5.73 -2.08 -13.79
C THR A 139 -6.85 -2.95 -13.22
N GLU A 140 -6.83 -4.26 -13.46
CA GLU A 140 -7.80 -5.21 -12.91
C GLU A 140 -7.69 -5.31 -11.39
N GLU A 141 -6.47 -5.36 -10.84
CA GLU A 141 -6.25 -5.39 -9.39
C GLU A 141 -6.75 -4.12 -8.70
N LEU A 142 -6.52 -2.94 -9.28
CA LEU A 142 -7.05 -1.69 -8.76
C LEU A 142 -8.58 -1.66 -8.84
N ARG A 143 -9.17 -2.07 -9.97
CA ARG A 143 -10.63 -2.09 -10.16
C ARG A 143 -11.33 -3.01 -9.14
N LYS A 144 -10.75 -4.18 -8.83
CA LYS A 144 -11.30 -5.11 -7.83
C LYS A 144 -11.39 -4.50 -6.42
N ARG A 145 -10.57 -3.50 -6.10
CA ARG A 145 -10.44 -2.88 -4.78
C ARG A 145 -11.07 -1.48 -4.68
N GLN A 146 -11.86 -1.07 -5.67
CA GLN A 146 -12.48 0.26 -5.69
C GLN A 146 -13.66 0.42 -4.72
N GLU A 147 -14.21 -0.67 -4.19
CA GLU A 147 -15.40 -0.63 -3.33
C GLU A 147 -15.09 0.00 -1.98
N VAL A 148 -15.66 1.18 -1.71
CA VAL A 148 -15.50 1.89 -0.44
C VAL A 148 -16.47 1.29 0.58
N PRO A 149 -16.00 0.84 1.76
CA PRO A 149 -16.87 0.34 2.81
C PRO A 149 -17.87 1.39 3.30
N ALA A 150 -19.12 0.99 3.53
CA ALA A 150 -20.20 1.89 3.92
C ALA A 150 -19.92 2.66 5.23
N HIS A 151 -19.10 2.10 6.14
CA HIS A 151 -18.75 2.79 7.37
C HIS A 151 -17.84 4.00 7.14
N VAL A 152 -17.00 3.99 6.09
CA VAL A 152 -16.12 5.11 5.73
C VAL A 152 -16.93 6.25 5.15
N MET A 153 -17.92 5.95 4.32
CA MET A 153 -18.85 6.96 3.78
C MET A 153 -19.61 7.67 4.90
N LYS A 154 -20.09 6.93 5.91
CA LYS A 154 -20.75 7.53 7.08
C LYS A 154 -19.85 8.46 7.89
N VAL A 155 -18.56 8.14 7.97
CA VAL A 155 -17.59 9.03 8.64
C VAL A 155 -17.43 10.32 7.85
N LEU A 156 -17.33 10.24 6.52
CA LEU A 156 -17.25 11.41 5.65
C LEU A 156 -18.52 12.28 5.73
N GLU A 157 -19.71 11.67 5.63
CA GLU A 157 -21.00 12.36 5.77
C GLU A 157 -21.21 13.01 7.14
N SER A 158 -20.45 12.60 8.16
CA SER A 158 -20.51 13.18 9.50
C SER A 158 -19.59 14.39 9.69
N LEU A 159 -18.73 14.68 8.71
CA LEU A 159 -17.84 15.85 8.76
C LEU A 159 -18.63 17.14 8.49
N PRO A 160 -18.25 18.26 9.11
CA PRO A 160 -18.78 19.57 8.75
C PRO A 160 -18.54 19.90 7.27
N PRO A 161 -19.47 20.59 6.58
CA PRO A 161 -19.34 20.91 5.16
C PRO A 161 -18.16 21.85 4.86
N ASP A 162 -17.75 22.67 5.83
CA ASP A 162 -16.59 23.57 5.73
C ASP A 162 -15.23 22.86 5.95
N THR A 163 -15.23 21.54 6.10
CA THR A 163 -14.00 20.76 6.31
C THR A 163 -13.13 20.78 5.06
N HIS A 164 -11.88 21.24 5.20
CA HIS A 164 -10.92 21.26 4.10
C HIS A 164 -10.79 19.86 3.42
N PRO A 165 -10.77 19.76 2.08
CA PRO A 165 -10.77 18.47 1.36
C PRO A 165 -9.63 17.52 1.76
N MET A 166 -8.45 18.06 2.06
CA MET A 166 -7.33 17.24 2.58
C MET A 166 -7.64 16.62 3.95
N THR A 167 -8.39 17.29 4.81
CA THR A 167 -8.82 16.75 6.11
C THR A 167 -9.83 15.64 5.92
N GLN A 168 -10.76 15.80 4.97
CA GLN A 168 -11.71 14.75 4.59
C GLN A 168 -10.96 13.51 4.07
N LEU A 169 -9.98 13.70 3.16
CA LEU A 169 -9.16 12.62 2.62
C LEU A 169 -8.37 11.87 3.71
N VAL A 170 -7.67 12.60 4.59
CA VAL A 170 -6.89 11.99 5.68
C VAL A 170 -7.82 11.21 6.63
N THR A 171 -8.99 11.76 6.94
CA THR A 171 -9.98 11.10 7.80
C THR A 171 -10.49 9.82 7.15
N ALA A 172 -10.83 9.84 5.86
CA ALA A 172 -11.29 8.67 5.12
C ALA A 172 -10.22 7.58 5.05
N VAL A 173 -8.97 7.94 4.72
CA VAL A 173 -7.84 6.99 4.69
C VAL A 173 -7.58 6.38 6.07
N THR A 174 -7.73 7.17 7.14
CA THR A 174 -7.59 6.66 8.51
C THR A 174 -8.73 5.72 8.89
N ALA A 175 -9.97 6.01 8.48
CA ALA A 175 -11.11 5.14 8.71
C ALA A 175 -10.98 3.78 7.98
N LEU A 176 -10.37 3.78 6.78
CA LEU A 176 -10.05 2.57 6.03
C LEU A 176 -9.08 1.61 6.73
N GLN A 177 -8.35 2.07 7.74
CA GLN A 177 -7.41 1.24 8.50
C GLN A 177 -8.10 0.01 9.13
N THR A 178 -9.40 0.07 9.42
CA THR A 178 -10.20 -1.05 9.95
C THR A 178 -10.22 -2.27 9.01
N GLU A 179 -10.05 -2.04 7.71
CA GLU A 179 -10.01 -3.09 6.68
C GLU A 179 -8.59 -3.60 6.38
N SER A 180 -7.56 -3.05 7.02
CA SER A 180 -6.16 -3.46 6.81
C SER A 180 -5.96 -4.96 7.06
N VAL A 181 -5.49 -5.65 6.01
CA VAL A 181 -5.13 -7.06 6.05
C VAL A 181 -3.82 -7.24 6.81
N PHE A 182 -2.87 -6.30 6.66
CA PHE A 182 -1.62 -6.32 7.39
C PHE A 182 -1.82 -6.22 8.90
N ALA A 183 -2.66 -5.29 9.37
CA ALA A 183 -2.90 -5.10 10.80
C ALA A 183 -3.50 -6.37 11.45
N LYS A 184 -4.50 -6.98 10.81
CA LYS A 184 -5.12 -8.24 11.26
C LYS A 184 -4.10 -9.38 11.29
N ALA A 185 -3.35 -9.56 10.20
CA ALA A 185 -2.36 -10.63 10.08
C ALA A 185 -1.14 -10.43 11.02
N TYR A 186 -0.75 -9.19 11.30
CA TYR A 186 0.32 -8.89 12.25
C TYR A 186 -0.07 -9.29 13.68
N ALA A 187 -1.32 -9.00 14.09
CA ALA A 187 -1.84 -9.42 15.39
C ALA A 187 -1.90 -10.95 15.56
N GLU A 188 -2.09 -11.70 14.46
CA GLU A 188 -2.04 -13.17 14.44
C GLU A 188 -0.62 -13.75 14.50
N GLY A 189 0.43 -12.92 14.44
CA GLY A 189 1.82 -13.37 14.58
C GLY A 189 2.48 -13.87 13.29
N VAL A 190 2.27 -13.16 12.17
CA VAL A 190 2.91 -13.51 10.88
C VAL A 190 4.43 -13.32 10.90
N LYS A 191 5.13 -14.15 10.11
CA LYS A 191 6.58 -14.09 9.93
C LYS A 191 7.00 -12.79 9.23
N LYS A 192 8.12 -12.22 9.68
CA LYS A 192 8.72 -11.00 9.10
C LYS A 192 8.98 -11.08 7.58
N SER A 193 9.29 -12.27 7.05
CA SER A 193 9.51 -12.49 5.62
C SER A 193 8.27 -12.27 4.75
N GLU A 194 7.08 -12.33 5.33
CA GLU A 194 5.80 -12.23 4.62
C GLU A 194 5.17 -10.83 4.75
N TYR A 195 5.73 -9.93 5.55
CA TYR A 195 5.18 -8.59 5.78
C TYR A 195 5.00 -7.80 4.47
N TRP A 196 5.96 -7.87 3.56
CA TRP A 196 5.88 -7.14 2.30
C TRP A 196 4.69 -7.57 1.43
N LYS A 197 4.29 -8.85 1.48
CA LYS A 197 3.14 -9.37 0.71
C LYS A 197 1.84 -8.74 1.22
N LEU A 198 1.71 -8.68 2.54
CA LEU A 198 0.55 -8.08 3.20
C LEU A 198 0.51 -6.55 3.07
N CYS A 199 1.67 -5.89 3.18
CA CYS A 199 1.77 -4.46 2.92
C CYS A 199 1.43 -4.11 1.47
N LEU A 200 1.79 -4.97 0.51
CA LEU A 200 1.45 -4.77 -0.90
C LEU A 200 -0.07 -4.82 -1.13
N GLU A 201 -0.77 -5.76 -0.50
CA GLU A 201 -2.23 -5.84 -0.56
C GLU A 201 -2.89 -4.56 -0.03
N ASP A 202 -2.47 -4.10 1.15
CA ASP A 202 -3.01 -2.87 1.74
C ASP A 202 -2.64 -1.63 0.90
N ALA A 203 -1.43 -1.58 0.33
CA ALA A 203 -1.03 -0.48 -0.54
C ALA A 203 -1.89 -0.36 -1.80
N PHE A 204 -2.22 -1.48 -2.47
CA PHE A 204 -3.14 -1.46 -3.60
C PHE A 204 -4.56 -1.04 -3.20
N GLY A 205 -5.02 -1.46 -2.01
CA GLY A 205 -6.29 -1.01 -1.44
C GLY A 205 -6.30 0.50 -1.25
N VAL A 206 -5.28 1.06 -0.59
CA VAL A 206 -5.17 2.51 -0.36
C VAL A 206 -5.09 3.28 -1.68
N VAL A 207 -4.27 2.85 -2.65
CA VAL A 207 -4.16 3.54 -3.95
C VAL A 207 -5.51 3.56 -4.67
N SER A 208 -6.21 2.42 -4.74
CA SER A 208 -7.49 2.33 -5.43
C SER A 208 -8.57 3.19 -4.76
N LEU A 209 -8.67 3.10 -3.43
CA LEU A 209 -9.71 3.80 -2.67
C LEU A 209 -9.44 5.30 -2.55
N SER A 210 -8.18 5.72 -2.49
CA SER A 210 -7.83 7.16 -2.45
C SER A 210 -8.37 7.89 -3.68
N VAL A 211 -8.35 7.26 -4.86
CA VAL A 211 -8.95 7.82 -6.08
C VAL A 211 -10.45 7.96 -5.90
N SER A 212 -11.16 6.90 -5.50
CA SER A 212 -12.61 6.95 -5.28
C SER A 212 -13.03 8.00 -4.24
N LEU A 213 -12.30 8.10 -3.13
CA LEU A 213 -12.57 9.05 -2.03
C LEU A 213 -12.26 10.50 -2.42
N SER A 214 -11.19 10.72 -3.18
CA SER A 214 -10.86 12.06 -3.69
C SER A 214 -11.93 12.57 -4.65
N LEU A 215 -12.45 11.71 -5.54
CA LEU A 215 -13.54 12.06 -6.45
C LEU A 215 -14.82 12.40 -5.69
N TYR A 216 -15.12 11.67 -4.62
CA TYR A 216 -16.25 11.99 -3.75
C TYR A 216 -16.09 13.36 -3.06
N SER A 217 -14.92 13.62 -2.46
CA SER A 217 -14.64 14.88 -1.76
C SER A 217 -14.72 16.09 -2.69
N LEU A 218 -14.22 15.95 -3.93
CA LEU A 218 -14.30 17.01 -4.94
C LEU A 218 -15.75 17.25 -5.42
N ALA A 219 -16.49 16.17 -5.68
CA ALA A 219 -17.88 16.26 -6.10
C ALA A 219 -18.80 16.86 -5.01
N GLU A 220 -18.41 16.76 -3.75
CA GLU A 220 -19.09 17.42 -2.63
C GLU A 220 -18.76 18.92 -2.60
N SER A 221 -17.47 19.29 -2.71
CA SER A 221 -17.08 20.70 -2.79
C SER A 221 -17.70 21.46 -3.97
N GLU A 222 -17.79 20.82 -5.16
CA GLU A 222 -18.41 21.46 -6.34
C GLU A 222 -19.92 21.62 -6.19
N LYS A 223 -20.60 20.75 -5.42
CA LYS A 223 -22.03 20.93 -5.14
C LYS A 223 -22.29 22.13 -4.25
N ASP A 224 -21.43 22.37 -3.27
CA ASP A 224 -21.53 23.55 -2.41
C ASP A 224 -21.29 24.85 -3.19
N ASP A 225 -20.30 24.86 -4.09
CA ASP A 225 -20.04 26.00 -5.00
C ASP A 225 -21.25 26.29 -5.92
N LEU A 226 -21.95 25.25 -6.39
CA LEU A 226 -23.15 25.39 -7.23
C LEU A 226 -24.37 25.91 -6.44
N VAL A 227 -24.47 25.60 -5.13
CA VAL A 227 -25.53 26.13 -4.26
C VAL A 227 -25.31 27.59 -3.92
N GLU A 228 -24.06 28.01 -3.68
CA GLU A 228 -23.71 29.43 -3.45
C GLU A 228 -23.83 30.30 -4.72
N SER A 229 -23.72 29.71 -5.92
CA SER A 229 -23.87 30.43 -7.19
C SER A 229 -25.32 30.61 -7.69
N SER A 230 -26.32 30.14 -6.93
CA SER A 230 -27.72 30.42 -7.26
C SER A 230 -28.03 31.91 -7.01
N PRO A 231 -28.58 32.66 -8.00
CA PRO A 231 -28.66 34.11 -7.91
C PRO A 231 -29.62 34.56 -6.81
N ILE A 232 -29.13 35.46 -5.96
CA ILE A 232 -29.99 36.40 -5.23
C ILE A 232 -30.56 37.36 -6.29
N ASP A 233 -31.79 37.07 -6.70
CA ASP A 233 -32.88 37.95 -7.19
C ASP A 233 -33.74 37.28 -8.28
#